data_AF-A0AAE4P762-F1
#
_entry.id   AF-A0AAE4P762-F1
#
_cell.length_a   1.000
_cell.length_b   1.000
_cell.length_c   1.000
_cell.angle_alpha   90.00
_cell.angle_beta   90.00
_cell.angle_gamma   90.00
#
_symmetry.space_group_name_H-M   'P 1'
#
loop_
_entity.id
_entity.type
_entity.pdbx_description
1 polymer ?
#
loop_
_entity_poly.entity_id
_entity_poly.type
_entity_poly.pdbx_seq_one_letter_code
_entity_poly.pdbx_strand_id
1 'polypeptide(L)'
;MAETCDKNLRPIRVGDVLKVFHFTGARRKRHFMYKQVTRTQWLGGYGNNPKVLYFFVSHLNLKPESISGNGGYWLGMHEGRLEDYEIVQSIKCDHEDRERVEIGELESVHPTPET
;
A
#
# COMPACT_ATOMS: atom_id res chain seq x y z
N MET A 1 -13.37 -3.92 -4.01
CA MET A 1 -12.12 -4.45 -3.42
C MET A 1 -12.01 -3.92 -2.00
N ALA A 2 -11.49 -4.71 -1.07
CA ALA A 2 -11.32 -4.30 0.32
C ALA A 2 -10.35 -3.11 0.42
N GLU A 3 -10.48 -2.32 1.49
CA GLU A 3 -9.54 -1.25 1.80
C GLU A 3 -8.09 -1.77 1.88
N THR A 4 -7.14 -0.98 1.38
CA THR A 4 -5.72 -1.34 1.44
C THR A 4 -5.23 -1.36 2.89
N CYS A 5 -4.67 -2.49 3.31
CA CYS A 5 -4.15 -2.70 4.66
C CYS A 5 -2.79 -3.39 4.66
N ASP A 6 -2.08 -3.28 5.77
CA ASP A 6 -0.80 -3.96 5.96
C ASP A 6 -0.98 -5.46 6.24
N LYS A 7 0.13 -6.19 6.39
CA LYS A 7 0.13 -7.64 6.67
C LYS A 7 -0.65 -8.04 7.94
N ASN A 8 -0.86 -7.10 8.86
CA ASN A 8 -1.59 -7.31 10.11
C ASN A 8 -3.05 -6.84 10.01
N LEU A 9 -3.53 -6.61 8.78
CA LEU A 9 -4.87 -6.10 8.45
C LEU A 9 -5.15 -4.70 9.00
N ARG A 10 -4.11 -3.93 9.32
CA ARG A 10 -4.29 -2.54 9.77
C ARG A 10 -4.48 -1.64 8.55
N PRO A 11 -5.54 -0.84 8.51
CA PRO A 11 -5.78 0.01 7.35
C PRO A 11 -4.69 1.09 7.25
N ILE A 12 -4.18 1.30 6.04
CA ILE A 12 -3.14 2.30 5.76
C ILE A 12 -3.78 3.69 5.74
N ARG A 13 -3.13 4.67 6.38
CA ARG A 13 -3.59 6.05 6.49
C ARG A 13 -2.45 7.02 6.17
N VAL A 14 -2.82 8.25 5.82
CA VAL A 14 -1.85 9.36 5.69
C VAL A 14 -1.17 9.60 7.04
N GLY A 15 0.15 9.75 7.02
CA GLY A 15 0.98 9.89 8.20
C GLY A 15 1.60 8.58 8.71
N ASP A 16 1.24 7.43 8.14
CA ASP A 16 1.85 6.15 8.50
C ASP A 16 3.26 6.01 7.93
N VAL A 17 4.13 5.40 8.73
CA VAL A 17 5.45 4.91 8.30
C VAL A 17 5.35 3.42 8.02
N LEU A 18 5.71 3.04 6.81
CA LEU A 18 5.62 1.69 6.29
C LEU A 18 7.02 1.07 6.22
N LYS A 19 7.19 -0.11 6.81
CA LYS A 19 8.30 -1.00 6.54
C LYS A 19 7.90 -1.90 5.37
N VAL A 20 8.55 -1.71 4.24
CA VAL A 20 8.22 -2.36 2.96
C VAL A 20 9.34 -3.33 2.60
N PHE A 21 9.02 -4.59 2.33
CA PHE A 21 9.99 -5.54 1.81
C PHE A 21 10.52 -5.07 0.44
N HIS A 22 11.83 -5.10 0.26
CA HIS A 22 12.47 -4.67 -0.98
C HIS A 22 13.10 -5.83 -1.74
N PHE A 23 13.94 -6.61 -1.07
CA PHE A 23 14.56 -7.80 -1.65
C PHE A 23 15.14 -8.72 -0.56
N THR A 24 15.49 -9.94 -0.96
CA THR A 24 16.26 -10.88 -0.13
C THR A 24 17.72 -10.87 -0.61
N GLY A 25 18.64 -10.49 0.26
CA GLY A 25 20.07 -10.42 -0.01
C GLY A 25 20.79 -11.73 0.32
N ALA A 26 22.13 -11.62 0.40
CA ALA A 26 23.00 -12.74 0.75
C ALA A 26 22.57 -13.40 2.07
N ARG A 27 22.78 -14.72 2.16
CA ARG A 27 22.41 -15.53 3.33
C ARG A 27 20.92 -15.48 3.69
N ARG A 28 20.04 -15.23 2.70
CA ARG A 28 18.58 -15.14 2.88
C ARG A 28 18.14 -13.99 3.79
N LYS A 29 18.97 -12.96 3.96
CA LYS A 29 18.61 -11.78 4.76
C LYS A 29 17.57 -10.94 4.02
N ARG A 30 16.41 -10.69 4.65
CA ARG A 30 15.40 -9.78 4.09
C ARG A 30 15.83 -8.33 4.31
N HIS A 31 15.76 -7.54 3.25
CA HIS A 31 16.01 -6.10 3.27
C HIS A 31 14.70 -5.35 3.11
N PHE A 32 14.54 -4.31 3.91
CA PHE A 32 13.34 -3.50 3.95
C PHE A 32 13.70 -2.05 3.66
N MET A 33 12.77 -1.32 3.04
CA MET A 33 12.79 0.13 2.98
C MET A 33 11.74 0.69 3.92
N TYR A 34 12.04 1.84 4.49
CA TYR A 34 11.05 2.62 5.22
C TYR A 34 10.53 3.73 4.31
N LYS A 35 9.21 3.89 4.30
CA LYS A 35 8.48 4.85 3.48
C LYS A 35 7.45 5.57 4.34
N GLN A 36 6.97 6.72 3.89
CA GLN A 36 5.91 7.45 4.56
C GLN A 36 4.75 7.71 3.61
N VAL A 37 3.53 7.49 4.08
CA VAL A 37 2.31 7.90 3.37
C VAL A 37 2.09 9.39 3.62
N THR A 38 2.19 10.23 2.59
CA THR A 38 2.20 11.69 2.81
C THR A 38 0.93 12.40 2.36
N ARG A 39 0.18 11.83 1.40
CA ARG A 39 -1.06 12.43 0.88
C ARG A 39 -1.92 11.40 0.16
N THR A 40 -3.15 11.80 -0.15
CA THR A 40 -4.01 11.13 -1.13
C THR A 40 -4.14 12.00 -2.39
N GLN A 41 -4.39 11.38 -3.54
CA GLN A 41 -4.61 12.08 -4.81
C GLN A 41 -5.56 11.28 -5.70
N TRP A 42 -6.48 11.97 -6.37
CA TRP A 42 -7.28 11.39 -7.44
C TRP A 42 -6.42 11.27 -8.70
N LEU A 43 -6.25 10.05 -9.20
CA LEU A 43 -5.48 9.73 -10.41
C LEU A 43 -6.35 9.02 -11.46
N GLY A 44 -5.87 8.97 -12.70
CA GLY A 44 -6.60 8.41 -13.84
C GLY A 44 -7.62 9.39 -14.43
N GLY A 45 -8.71 8.87 -14.97
CA GLY A 45 -9.75 9.69 -15.60
C GLY A 45 -9.71 9.74 -17.14
N TYR A 46 -8.79 9.02 -17.80
CA TYR A 46 -8.67 9.04 -19.25
C TYR A 46 -9.69 8.11 -19.92
N GLY A 47 -10.29 8.55 -21.03
CA GLY A 47 -11.18 7.72 -21.85
C GLY A 47 -12.42 7.21 -21.11
N ASN A 48 -13.16 8.10 -20.42
CA ASN A 48 -14.37 7.79 -19.63
C ASN A 48 -14.18 6.87 -18.42
N ASN A 49 -12.94 6.51 -18.05
CA ASN A 49 -12.70 5.82 -16.80
C ASN A 49 -12.85 6.79 -15.62
N PRO A 50 -13.46 6.38 -14.48
CA PRO A 50 -13.52 7.23 -13.30
C PRO A 50 -12.12 7.46 -12.72
N LYS A 51 -11.93 8.62 -12.08
CA LYS A 51 -10.75 8.83 -11.23
C LYS A 51 -10.85 7.93 -10.01
N VAL A 52 -9.71 7.47 -9.51
CA VAL A 52 -9.61 6.64 -8.30
C VAL A 52 -8.64 7.30 -7.33
N LEU A 53 -8.90 7.12 -6.03
CA LEU A 53 -8.07 7.70 -4.96
C LEU A 53 -6.86 6.78 -4.68
N TYR A 54 -5.67 7.38 -4.67
CA TYR A 54 -4.40 6.72 -4.37
C TYR A 54 -3.71 7.39 -3.19
N PHE A 55 -2.94 6.61 -2.43
CA PHE A 55 -1.92 7.11 -1.52
C PHE A 55 -0.64 7.44 -2.26
N PHE A 56 0.02 8.54 -1.89
CA PHE A 56 1.42 8.77 -2.24
C PHE A 56 2.33 8.23 -1.13
N VAL A 57 3.20 7.29 -1.50
CA VAL A 57 4.16 6.64 -0.60
C VAL A 57 5.57 7.14 -0.93
N SER A 58 6.07 8.08 -0.13
CA SER A 58 7.37 8.71 -0.34
C SER A 58 8.51 7.97 0.36
N HIS A 59 9.74 8.14 -0.13
CA HIS A 59 10.94 7.80 0.64
C HIS A 59 11.05 8.72 1.86
N LEU A 60 11.70 8.27 2.95
CA LEU A 60 11.86 9.09 4.16
C LEU A 60 12.68 10.37 3.97
N ASN A 61 13.44 10.49 2.88
CA ASN A 61 14.14 11.73 2.53
C ASN A 61 13.22 12.80 1.90
N LEU A 62 11.93 12.48 1.71
CA LEU A 62 10.88 13.38 1.20
C LEU A 62 11.28 14.10 -0.08
N LYS A 63 12.05 13.43 -0.94
CA LYS A 63 12.38 13.97 -2.25
C LYS A 63 11.10 14.23 -3.04
N PRO A 64 11.05 15.31 -3.84
CA PRO A 64 9.89 15.58 -4.67
C PRO A 64 9.51 14.40 -5.55
N GLU A 65 8.22 14.21 -5.81
CA GLU A 65 7.70 13.17 -6.71
C GLU A 65 8.37 13.21 -8.09
N SER A 66 8.73 14.40 -8.57
CA SER A 66 9.40 14.60 -9.85
C SER A 66 10.79 13.97 -9.96
N ILE A 67 11.39 13.54 -8.84
CA ILE A 67 12.69 12.89 -8.84
C ILE A 67 12.56 11.40 -9.17
N SER A 68 12.93 11.05 -10.40
CA SER A 68 12.93 9.67 -10.89
C SER A 68 13.69 8.71 -9.95
N GLY A 69 13.07 7.55 -9.68
CA GLY A 69 13.63 6.48 -8.84
C GLY A 69 13.74 6.79 -7.34
N ASN A 70 13.39 8.00 -6.88
CA ASN A 70 13.55 8.39 -5.48
C ASN A 70 12.41 9.26 -4.91
N GLY A 71 11.45 9.71 -5.71
CA GLY A 71 10.35 10.56 -5.25
C GLY A 71 9.29 9.80 -4.44
N GLY A 72 9.06 8.52 -4.74
CA GLY A 72 8.00 7.71 -4.15
C GLY A 72 7.24 6.92 -5.21
N TYR A 73 6.10 6.36 -4.82
CA TYR A 73 5.19 5.67 -5.71
C TYR A 73 3.73 5.84 -5.24
N TRP A 74 2.81 5.52 -6.15
CA TRP A 74 1.38 5.56 -5.89
C TRP A 74 0.90 4.17 -5.48
N LEU A 75 0.10 4.11 -4.41
CA LEU A 75 -0.50 2.89 -3.88
C LEU A 75 -2.02 3.05 -3.87
N GLY A 76 -2.76 2.13 -4.48
CA GLY A 76 -4.22 2.19 -4.50
C GLY A 76 -4.81 2.09 -3.09
N MET A 77 -5.96 2.73 -2.86
CA MET A 77 -6.63 2.70 -1.55
C MET A 77 -7.55 1.47 -1.34
N HIS A 78 -7.73 0.66 -2.38
CA HIS A 78 -8.56 -0.54 -2.34
C HIS A 78 -7.89 -1.75 -3.01
N GLU A 79 -6.67 -2.09 -2.56
CA GLU A 79 -5.88 -3.22 -3.06
C GLU A 79 -5.92 -4.44 -2.12
N GLY A 80 -6.59 -4.33 -0.96
CA GLY A 80 -6.65 -5.39 0.05
C GLY A 80 -5.36 -5.50 0.88
N ARG A 81 -5.04 -6.72 1.34
CA ARG A 81 -3.87 -6.97 2.21
C ARG A 81 -2.56 -6.97 1.45
N LEU A 82 -1.64 -6.13 1.89
CA LEU A 82 -0.28 -6.05 1.40
C LEU A 82 0.66 -6.84 2.33
N GLU A 83 0.97 -8.09 1.98
CA GLU A 83 1.78 -9.01 2.79
C GLU A 83 3.22 -8.50 3.07
N ASP A 84 3.74 -7.68 2.18
CA ASP A 84 5.10 -7.14 2.24
C ASP A 84 5.19 -5.78 2.96
N TYR A 85 4.09 -5.33 3.56
CA TYR A 85 3.95 -4.04 4.20
C TYR A 85 3.62 -4.20 5.68
N GLU A 86 4.23 -3.37 6.51
CA GLU A 86 3.97 -3.30 7.94
C GLU A 86 3.97 -1.84 8.38
N ILE A 87 2.87 -1.38 8.98
CA ILE A 87 2.83 -0.08 9.65
C ILE A 87 3.68 -0.19 10.91
N VAL A 88 4.69 0.67 11.04
CA VAL A 88 5.60 0.68 12.20
C VAL A 88 5.44 1.93 13.06
N GLN A 89 4.87 3.00 12.50
CA GLN A 89 4.57 4.24 13.21
C GLN A 89 3.36 4.91 12.55
N SER A 90 2.60 5.68 13.34
CA SER A 90 1.56 6.59 12.83
C SER A 90 1.65 7.92 13.55
N ILE A 91 1.17 8.99 12.91
CA ILE A 91 1.19 10.34 13.50
C ILE A 91 0.38 10.45 14.79
N LYS A 92 -0.67 9.62 14.93
CA LYS A 92 -1.51 9.56 16.14
C LYS A 92 -1.05 8.50 17.14
N CYS A 93 0.00 7.73 16.82
CA CYS A 93 0.47 6.58 17.60
C CYS A 93 -0.61 5.52 17.89
N ASP A 94 -1.67 5.48 17.08
CA ASP A 94 -2.87 4.66 17.26
C ASP A 94 -2.90 3.40 16.38
N HIS A 95 -1.86 3.18 15.55
CA HIS A 95 -1.90 2.18 14.49
C HIS A 95 -2.10 0.75 15.00
N GLU A 96 -1.60 0.42 16.19
CA GLU A 96 -1.80 -0.89 16.79
C GLU A 96 -3.26 -1.16 17.16
N ASP A 97 -4.01 -0.12 17.53
CA ASP A 97 -5.39 -0.19 18.04
C ASP A 97 -6.45 -0.06 16.95
N ARG A 98 -6.05 0.17 15.69
CA ARG A 98 -7.00 0.34 14.58
C ARG A 98 -7.84 -0.91 14.34
N GLU A 99 -9.12 -0.71 14.07
CA GLU A 99 -9.99 -1.77 13.58
C GLU A 99 -9.38 -2.43 12.33
N ARG A 100 -9.40 -3.75 12.30
CA ARG A 100 -8.77 -4.53 11.23
C ARG A 100 -9.70 -4.62 10.03
N VAL A 101 -9.15 -4.51 8.84
CA VAL A 101 -9.92 -4.62 7.59
C VAL A 101 -10.38 -6.07 7.42
N GLU A 102 -11.69 -6.25 7.24
CA GLU A 102 -12.26 -7.52 6.81
C GLU A 102 -11.97 -7.74 5.32
N ILE A 103 -11.34 -8.88 5.02
CA ILE A 103 -11.11 -9.32 3.65
C ILE A 103 -12.06 -10.48 3.41
N GLY A 104 -13.16 -10.21 2.70
CA GLY A 104 -14.05 -11.27 2.25
C GLY A 104 -13.30 -12.30 1.40
N GLU A 105 -13.70 -13.57 1.48
CA GLU A 105 -13.21 -14.60 0.57
C GLU A 105 -13.54 -14.19 -0.86
N LEU A 106 -12.51 -13.96 -1.68
CA LEU A 106 -12.67 -13.81 -3.12
C LEU A 106 -13.12 -15.18 -3.66
N GLU A 107 -14.38 -15.29 -4.10
CA GLU A 107 -14.83 -16.44 -4.88
C GLU A 107 -13.85 -16.62 -6.06
N SER A 108 -13.17 -17.77 -6.07
CA SER A 108 -12.33 -18.16 -7.17
C SER A 108 -13.22 -18.36 -8.40
N VAL A 109 -13.21 -17.40 -9.32
CA VAL A 109 -13.79 -17.59 -10.65
C VAL A 109 -12.92 -18.62 -11.38
N HIS A 110 -13.26 -19.90 -11.23
CA HIS A 110 -12.76 -20.92 -12.11
C HIS A 110 -13.43 -20.71 -13.48
N PRO A 111 -12.67 -20.54 -14.58
CA PRO A 111 -13.26 -20.55 -15.90
C PRO A 111 -13.88 -21.94 -16.13
N THR A 112 -15.18 -21.97 -16.39
CA THR A 112 -15.88 -23.17 -16.84
C THR A 112 -15.21 -23.62 -18.14
N PRO A 113 -14.78 -24.90 -18.26
CA PRO A 113 -14.29 -25.39 -19.54
C PRO A 113 -15.43 -25.33 -20.55
N GLU A 114 -15.21 -24.63 -21.66
CA GLU A 114 -16.12 -24.60 -22.81
C GLU A 114 -16.24 -26.04 -23.34
N THR A 115 -17.48 -26.55 -23.39
CA THR A 115 -17.86 -27.83 -24.02
C THR A 115 -18.04 -27.67 -25.52
#